data_AF-A0A940KNX0-F1
#
_entry.id   AF-A0A940KNX0-F1
#
_cell.length_a   1.000
_cell.length_b   1.000
_cell.length_c   1.000
_cell.angle_alpha   90.00
_cell.angle_beta   90.00
_cell.angle_gamma   90.00
#
_symmetry.space_group_name_H-M   'P 1'
#
loop_
_entity.id
_entity.type
_entity.pdbx_description
1 polymer ?
#
loop_
_entity_poly.entity_id
_entity_poly.type
_entity_poly.pdbx_seq_one_letter_code
_entity_poly.pdbx_strand_id
1 'polypeptide(L)'
;NNAPESRDITGWRSYEGLRNRYWLAENFNNNRFALIHDAVYSYYRSGMDLFYENEDEGRNGVLTSLNFLNTLNTENPNSMILQFFLQGKSTELVKVFTKADRDKKTRAADILSKIDITNGNAYKELR
;
A
#
# COMPACT_ATOMS: atom_id res chain seq x y z
N ASN A 1 19.17 -8.72 16.91
CA ASN A 1 18.39 -9.35 15.83
C ASN A 1 17.37 -10.25 16.52
N ASN A 2 16.06 -9.99 16.40
CA ASN A 2 15.00 -10.71 17.14
C ASN A 2 14.34 -11.83 16.30
N ALA A 3 14.95 -12.21 15.18
CA ALA A 3 14.40 -13.23 14.30
C ALA A 3 14.76 -14.64 14.81
N PRO A 4 13.81 -15.60 14.80
CA PRO A 4 14.09 -16.98 15.21
C PRO A 4 15.03 -17.72 14.25
N GLU A 5 15.98 -18.50 14.77
CA GLU A 5 17.12 -19.05 14.00
C GLU A 5 17.15 -20.59 13.83
N SER A 6 16.16 -21.34 14.35
CA SER A 6 16.13 -22.81 14.21
C SER A 6 16.05 -23.25 12.74
N ARG A 7 16.67 -24.40 12.41
CA ARG A 7 16.78 -24.94 11.04
C ARG A 7 15.43 -25.14 10.36
N ASP A 8 14.40 -25.46 11.14
CA ASP A 8 13.05 -25.73 10.62
C ASP A 8 12.19 -24.45 10.51
N ILE A 9 12.75 -23.29 10.88
CA ILE A 9 12.05 -22.00 10.85
C ILE A 9 12.41 -21.25 9.57
N THR A 10 11.39 -21.05 8.73
CA THR A 10 11.50 -20.36 7.44
C THR A 10 10.69 -19.05 7.41
N GLY A 11 11.03 -18.20 6.46
CA GLY A 11 10.43 -16.89 6.22
C GLY A 11 10.86 -15.81 7.21
N TRP A 12 11.80 -16.11 8.10
CA TRP A 12 12.34 -15.17 9.12
C TRP A 12 13.81 -14.82 8.86
N ARG A 13 14.35 -15.19 7.70
CA ARG A 13 15.73 -14.90 7.32
C ARG A 13 15.79 -14.02 6.08
N SER A 14 16.80 -13.15 6.01
CA SER A 14 16.97 -12.19 4.90
C SER A 14 17.24 -12.86 3.54
N TYR A 15 17.82 -14.07 3.55
CA TYR A 15 18.25 -14.80 2.37
C TYR A 15 17.21 -15.80 1.83
N GLU A 16 15.98 -15.81 2.37
CA GLU A 16 14.87 -16.65 1.89
C GLU A 16 13.97 -15.89 0.90
N GLY A 17 14.58 -15.11 0.01
CA GLY A 17 13.89 -14.23 -0.94
C GLY A 17 13.42 -12.90 -0.33
N LEU A 18 12.80 -12.05 -1.17
CA LEU A 18 12.32 -10.71 -0.77
C LEU A 18 10.86 -10.71 -0.26
N ARG A 19 10.18 -11.85 -0.36
CA ARG A 19 8.76 -12.02 0.01
C ARG A 19 8.64 -12.92 1.23
N ASN A 20 8.95 -12.36 2.40
CA ASN A 20 8.91 -13.10 3.66
C ASN A 20 8.65 -12.18 4.87
N ARG A 21 8.46 -12.78 6.05
CA ARG A 21 8.15 -12.07 7.31
C ARG A 21 9.34 -11.26 7.81
N TYR A 22 10.56 -11.71 7.55
CA TYR A 22 11.76 -10.94 7.83
C TYR A 22 11.70 -9.57 7.16
N TRP A 23 11.51 -9.53 5.83
CA TRP A 23 11.46 -8.28 5.10
C TRP A 23 10.25 -7.43 5.46
N LEU A 24 9.10 -8.05 5.76
CA LEU A 24 7.95 -7.30 6.25
C LEU A 24 8.26 -6.59 7.58
N ALA A 25 8.82 -7.31 8.55
CA ALA A 25 9.19 -6.75 9.84
C ALA A 25 10.30 -5.69 9.70
N GLU A 26 11.31 -5.96 8.89
CA GLU A 26 12.40 -5.02 8.60
C GLU A 26 11.84 -3.73 7.97
N ASN A 27 10.98 -3.85 6.96
CA ASN A 27 10.37 -2.70 6.28
C ASN A 27 9.44 -1.89 7.20
N PHE A 28 8.85 -2.48 8.24
CA PHE A 28 8.06 -1.71 9.21
C PHE A 28 8.91 -0.96 10.25
N ASN A 29 10.09 -1.48 10.59
CA ASN A 29 10.92 -0.96 11.68
C ASN A 29 12.06 -0.08 11.19
N ASN A 30 12.50 -0.22 9.93
CA ASN A 30 13.59 0.57 9.38
C ASN A 30 13.08 1.96 8.95
N ASN A 31 13.76 3.01 9.44
CA ASN A 31 13.45 4.41 9.13
C ASN A 31 13.44 4.72 7.61
N ARG A 32 14.14 3.93 6.80
CA ARG A 32 14.09 4.00 5.32
C ARG A 32 12.67 3.88 4.75
N PHE A 33 11.78 3.23 5.50
CA PHE A 33 10.38 3.00 5.11
C PHE A 33 9.41 3.78 6.00
N ALA A 34 9.85 4.75 6.79
CA ALA A 34 9.00 5.45 7.76
C ALA A 34 7.71 6.01 7.15
N LEU A 35 7.75 6.41 5.87
CA LEU A 35 6.60 6.89 5.09
C LEU A 35 5.44 5.88 5.02
N ILE A 36 5.67 4.58 5.26
CA ILE A 36 4.59 3.61 5.35
C ILE A 36 3.61 3.94 6.49
N HIS A 37 4.10 4.47 7.61
CA HIS A 37 3.25 4.79 8.75
C HIS A 37 2.28 5.92 8.39
N ASP A 38 2.76 6.93 7.64
CA ASP A 38 1.91 8.01 7.12
C ASP A 38 0.90 7.48 6.08
N ALA A 39 1.32 6.56 5.22
CA ALA A 39 0.42 5.90 4.27
C ALA A 39 -0.69 5.12 4.98
N VAL A 40 -0.35 4.33 6.00
CA VAL A 40 -1.30 3.55 6.80
C VAL A 40 -2.23 4.47 7.59
N TYR A 41 -1.69 5.51 8.24
CA TYR A 41 -2.50 6.49 8.97
C TYR A 41 -3.49 7.21 8.05
N SER A 42 -3.02 7.71 6.90
CA SER A 42 -3.87 8.42 5.94
C SER A 42 -4.93 7.50 5.35
N TYR A 43 -4.61 6.23 5.12
CA TYR A 43 -5.56 5.25 4.60
C TYR A 43 -6.69 4.99 5.59
N TYR A 44 -6.35 4.61 6.83
CA TYR A 44 -7.35 4.20 7.80
C TYR A 44 -8.00 5.40 8.49
N ARG A 45 -7.21 6.26 9.13
CA ARG A 45 -7.74 7.30 10.03
C ARG A 45 -8.33 8.50 9.31
N SER A 46 -7.65 8.99 8.28
CA SER A 46 -8.11 10.14 7.48
C SER A 46 -8.90 9.72 6.24
N GLY A 47 -8.87 8.44 5.89
CA GLY A 47 -9.52 7.89 4.72
C GLY A 47 -10.78 7.10 5.08
N MET A 48 -10.60 5.83 5.44
CA MET A 48 -11.69 4.88 5.68
C MET A 48 -12.58 5.25 6.87
N ASP A 49 -12.01 5.69 7.98
CA ASP A 49 -12.80 6.10 9.17
C ASP A 49 -13.62 7.36 8.87
N LEU A 50 -13.03 8.33 8.17
CA LEU A 50 -13.70 9.56 7.77
C LEU A 50 -14.75 9.32 6.68
N PHE A 51 -14.63 8.23 5.91
CA PHE A 51 -15.50 7.91 4.79
C PHE A 51 -16.97 7.78 5.19
N TYR A 52 -17.24 7.34 6.42
CA TYR A 52 -18.59 7.23 6.96
C TYR A 52 -19.26 8.60 7.16
N GLU A 53 -18.49 9.60 7.54
CA GLU A 53 -18.97 10.96 7.81
C GLU A 53 -18.97 11.82 6.53
N ASN A 54 -17.90 11.73 5.75
CA ASN A 54 -17.69 12.50 4.53
C ASN A 54 -16.90 11.68 3.50
N GLU A 55 -17.61 11.14 2.51
CA GLU A 55 -16.98 10.30 1.50
C GLU A 55 -15.95 11.04 0.64
N ASP A 56 -16.12 12.34 0.36
CA ASP A 56 -15.19 13.08 -0.51
C ASP A 56 -13.86 13.33 0.23
N GLU A 57 -13.92 13.76 1.48
CA GLU A 57 -12.72 13.89 2.31
C GLU A 57 -12.07 12.54 2.61
N GLY A 58 -12.85 11.49 2.86
CA GLY A 58 -12.33 10.14 2.99
C GLY A 58 -11.58 9.67 1.73
N ARG A 59 -12.11 9.96 0.53
CA ARG A 59 -11.39 9.69 -0.73
C ARG A 59 -10.10 10.49 -0.83
N ASN A 60 -10.07 11.74 -0.37
CA ASN A 60 -8.84 12.54 -0.33
C ASN A 60 -7.79 11.95 0.62
N GLY A 61 -8.20 11.42 1.78
CA GLY A 61 -7.33 10.69 2.70
C GLY A 61 -6.73 9.43 2.06
N VAL A 62 -7.55 8.63 1.38
CA VAL A 62 -7.08 7.45 0.65
C VAL A 62 -6.16 7.83 -0.51
N LEU A 63 -6.47 8.88 -1.26
CA LEU A 63 -5.60 9.37 -2.35
C LEU A 63 -4.25 9.88 -1.82
N THR A 64 -4.25 10.50 -0.64
CA THR A 64 -3.02 10.93 0.05
C THR A 64 -2.17 9.71 0.43
N SER A 65 -2.78 8.66 0.96
CA SER A 65 -2.11 7.37 1.19
C SER A 65 -1.47 6.82 -0.10
N LEU A 66 -2.20 6.84 -1.22
CA LEU A 66 -1.65 6.40 -2.52
C LEU A 66 -0.44 7.22 -2.97
N ASN A 67 -0.42 8.53 -2.73
CA ASN A 67 0.75 9.37 -3.02
C ASN A 67 1.96 8.94 -2.17
N PHE A 68 1.77 8.69 -0.87
CA PHE A 68 2.84 8.18 -0.01
C PHE A 68 3.37 6.82 -0.46
N LEU A 69 2.48 5.91 -0.85
CA LEU A 69 2.86 4.61 -1.41
C LEU A 69 3.62 4.73 -2.74
N ASN A 70 3.25 5.69 -3.59
CA ASN A 70 3.97 5.96 -4.84
C ASN A 70 5.38 6.50 -4.61
N THR A 71 5.55 7.40 -3.64
CA THR A 71 6.87 7.88 -3.22
C THR A 71 7.69 6.72 -2.65
N LEU A 72 7.12 5.94 -1.72
CA LEU A 72 7.77 4.76 -1.14
C LEU A 72 8.20 3.75 -2.21
N ASN A 73 7.36 3.49 -3.22
CA ASN A 73 7.71 2.61 -4.34
C ASN A 73 8.85 3.16 -5.20
N THR A 74 8.90 4.49 -5.38
CA THR A 74 9.94 5.15 -6.19
C THR A 74 11.29 5.08 -5.49
N GLU A 75 11.32 5.27 -4.18
CA GLU A 75 12.54 5.18 -3.37
C GLU A 75 12.97 3.74 -3.07
N ASN A 76 12.00 2.84 -2.91
CA ASN A 76 12.19 1.47 -2.45
C ASN A 76 11.37 0.48 -3.30
N PRO A 77 11.70 0.32 -4.59
CA PRO A 77 10.96 -0.54 -5.49
C PRO A 77 10.99 -2.00 -5.01
N ASN A 78 9.92 -2.73 -5.29
CA ASN A 78 9.76 -4.15 -4.94
C ASN A 78 9.82 -4.47 -3.44
N SER A 79 9.61 -3.49 -2.55
CA SER A 79 9.55 -3.72 -1.10
C SER A 79 8.44 -4.69 -0.69
N MET A 80 8.67 -5.45 0.38
CA MET A 80 7.69 -6.43 0.89
C MET A 80 6.45 -5.72 1.44
N ILE A 81 6.66 -4.59 2.12
CA ILE A 81 5.58 -3.84 2.76
C ILE A 81 4.57 -3.26 1.77
N LEU A 82 5.04 -2.74 0.64
CA LEU A 82 4.17 -2.19 -0.39
C LEU A 82 3.26 -3.27 -0.98
N GLN A 83 3.84 -4.42 -1.31
CA GLN A 83 3.10 -5.57 -1.83
C GLN A 83 2.09 -6.11 -0.82
N PHE A 84 2.51 -6.24 0.45
CA PHE A 84 1.62 -6.67 1.53
C PHE A 84 0.41 -5.75 1.66
N PHE A 85 0.62 -4.43 1.61
CA PHE A 85 -0.46 -3.46 1.68
C PHE A 85 -1.41 -3.58 0.48
N LEU A 86 -0.90 -3.54 -0.75
CA LEU A 86 -1.71 -3.51 -1.97
C LEU A 86 -2.48 -4.82 -2.18
N GLN A 87 -1.88 -5.97 -1.90
CA GLN A 87 -2.55 -7.26 -2.04
C GLN A 87 -3.75 -7.41 -1.10
N GLY A 88 -3.68 -6.80 0.10
CA GLY A 88 -4.81 -6.76 1.03
C GLY A 88 -5.89 -5.73 0.67
N LYS A 89 -5.58 -4.75 -0.19
CA LYS A 89 -6.40 -3.53 -0.37
C LYS A 89 -6.85 -3.25 -1.80
N SER A 90 -6.34 -3.96 -2.80
CA SER A 90 -6.63 -3.69 -4.22
C SER A 90 -8.14 -3.63 -4.54
N THR A 91 -8.92 -4.60 -4.05
CA THR A 91 -10.37 -4.63 -4.27
C THR A 91 -11.10 -3.49 -3.54
N GLU A 92 -10.65 -3.11 -2.34
CA GLU A 92 -11.20 -1.98 -1.57
C GLU A 92 -10.91 -0.66 -2.29
N LEU A 93 -9.68 -0.48 -2.77
CA LEU A 93 -9.24 0.70 -3.52
C LEU A 93 -10.08 0.92 -4.79
N VAL A 94 -10.33 -0.14 -5.57
CA VAL A 94 -11.20 -0.04 -6.76
C VAL A 94 -12.59 0.47 -6.35
N LYS A 95 -13.19 -0.11 -5.31
CA LYS A 95 -14.53 0.28 -4.84
C LYS A 95 -14.58 1.72 -4.32
N VAL A 96 -13.58 2.15 -3.56
CA VAL A 96 -13.47 3.51 -3.03
C VAL A 96 -13.51 4.55 -4.16
N PHE A 97 -12.77 4.31 -5.25
CA PHE A 97 -12.68 5.25 -6.37
C PHE A 97 -13.74 5.06 -7.45
N THR A 98 -14.48 3.94 -7.48
CA THR A 98 -15.53 3.70 -8.49
C THR A 98 -16.59 4.80 -8.53
N LYS A 99 -16.91 5.42 -7.38
CA LYS A 99 -17.87 6.53 -7.26
C LYS A 99 -17.23 7.92 -7.13
N ALA A 100 -15.90 8.02 -7.22
CA ALA A 100 -15.21 9.30 -7.14
C ALA A 100 -15.43 10.16 -8.40
N ASP A 101 -15.16 11.46 -8.31
CA ASP A 101 -15.09 12.33 -9.47
C ASP A 101 -13.96 11.90 -10.43
N ARG A 102 -14.02 12.44 -11.65
CA ARG A 102 -13.12 12.06 -12.75
C ARG A 102 -11.64 12.34 -12.45
N ASP A 103 -11.33 13.43 -11.75
CA ASP A 103 -9.93 13.78 -11.43
C ASP A 103 -9.36 12.75 -10.45
N LYS A 104 -10.06 12.51 -9.33
CA LYS A 104 -9.64 11.53 -8.32
C LYS A 104 -9.50 10.12 -8.90
N LYS A 105 -10.44 9.70 -9.75
CA LYS A 105 -10.38 8.42 -10.48
C LYS A 105 -9.11 8.29 -11.31
N THR A 106 -8.83 9.30 -12.14
CA THR A 106 -7.68 9.29 -13.05
C THR A 106 -6.38 9.21 -12.25
N ARG A 107 -6.24 10.06 -11.22
CA ARG A 107 -5.05 10.09 -10.36
C ARG A 107 -4.83 8.77 -9.62
N ALA A 108 -5.90 8.19 -9.04
CA ALA A 108 -5.82 6.90 -8.37
C ALA A 108 -5.43 5.78 -9.35
N ALA A 109 -6.07 5.72 -10.52
CA ALA A 109 -5.78 4.72 -11.55
C ALA A 109 -4.33 4.79 -12.04
N ASP A 110 -3.79 5.99 -12.22
CA ASP A 110 -2.40 6.21 -12.65
C ASP A 110 -1.39 5.73 -11.60
N ILE A 111 -1.62 6.07 -10.33
CA ILE A 111 -0.77 5.63 -9.23
C ILE A 111 -0.84 4.10 -9.09
N LEU A 112 -2.05 3.54 -9.01
CA LEU A 112 -2.28 2.12 -8.79
C LEU A 112 -1.70 1.27 -9.93
N SER A 113 -1.84 1.72 -11.18
CA SER A 113 -1.24 1.04 -12.34
C SER A 113 0.30 1.01 -12.30
N LYS A 114 0.93 1.99 -11.63
CA LYS A 114 2.40 2.05 -11.46
C LYS A 114 2.89 1.19 -10.31
N ILE A 115 2.18 1.16 -9.18
CA ILE A 115 2.64 0.51 -7.94
C ILE A 115 2.10 -0.93 -7.76
N ASP A 116 1.03 -1.30 -8.45
CA ASP A 116 0.38 -2.61 -8.38
C ASP A 116 0.05 -3.15 -9.78
N ILE A 117 1.12 -3.50 -10.50
CA ILE A 117 1.04 -4.00 -11.88
C ILE A 117 0.15 -5.24 -11.98
N THR A 118 0.17 -6.09 -10.95
CA THR A 118 -0.60 -7.35 -10.90
C THR A 118 -2.10 -7.13 -10.98
N ASN A 119 -2.62 -6.04 -10.41
CA ASN A 119 -4.03 -5.68 -10.48
C ASN A 119 -4.33 -4.60 -11.55
N GLY A 120 -3.38 -4.33 -12.45
CA GLY A 120 -3.47 -3.27 -13.46
C GLY A 120 -4.72 -3.33 -14.34
N ASN A 121 -5.26 -4.52 -14.64
CA ASN A 121 -6.50 -4.63 -15.40
C ASN A 121 -7.72 -4.09 -14.62
N ALA A 122 -7.80 -4.33 -13.32
CA ALA A 122 -8.87 -3.79 -12.48
C ALA A 122 -8.81 -2.26 -12.38
N TYR A 123 -7.59 -1.69 -12.35
CA TYR A 123 -7.43 -0.23 -12.28
C TYR A 123 -7.72 0.49 -13.60
N LYS A 124 -7.61 -0.19 -14.74
CA LYS A 124 -8.01 0.37 -16.04
C LYS A 124 -9.52 0.65 -16.10
N GLU A 125 -10.33 -0.11 -15.38
CA GLU A 125 -11.80 0.09 -15.32
C GLU A 125 -12.19 1.37 -14.56
N LEU A 126 -11.26 1.99 -13.82
CA LEU A 126 -11.49 3.26 -13.13
C LEU A 126 -11.37 4.48 -14.07
N ARG A 127 -10.76 4.32 -15.24
CA ARG A 127 -10.48 5.42 -16.19
C ARG A 127 -11.69 5.78 -17.05
#